data_AF-A0A849AHZ6-F1
#
_entry.id   AF-A0A849AHZ6-F1
#
_cell.length_a   1.000
_cell.length_b   1.000
_cell.length_c   1.000
_cell.angle_alpha   90.00
_cell.angle_beta   90.00
_cell.angle_gamma   90.00
#
_symmetry.space_group_name_H-M   'P 1'
#
loop_
_entity.id
_entity.type
_entity.pdbx_description
1 polymer ?
#
loop_
_entity_poly.entity_id
_entity_poly.type
_entity_poly.pdbx_seq_one_letter_code
_entity_poly.pdbx_strand_id
1 'polypeptide(L)'
;MTTTRRAGAGLATIACAGLTGFALAAPAGAATPDAGTAGSFLTAQLAAGGDHFSTSAGGQSYPDYGLTIDAVLALDAARVGQQGAGRAAAYVSKNAASYNAMGSDLYAAATAKLLVFAQVQGLPSAGYAGQLRSLQQPSGQFKDKSAYGDYSNTIGQSLGVIGLQRAGTPNAAATAFLLKQQCTDGGFRISFAGACTSDPDATTYAVQALAASGGHAAAIGKAAGFLAGKQTANGGIIEPAAGPTPNANTTALAAVAFTLAGNPAAAAKAKAFVAGLQYDCSFPAALRGGIAYDRKAFDAQKAKGKASTAIDSDRRSTSQAVLGLTGTPYLTLTAGGSASAPSLACGAPAPTGTPSATGTATGTATATSTTTGPPIITDGGTTGTGNSAFVVGGAAAVGGVALASAGLRRRLRRR
;
A
#
# COMPACT_ATOMS: atom_id res chain seq x y z
N MET A 1 6.36 -91.36 27.20
CA MET A 1 6.33 -90.88 28.61
C MET A 1 5.71 -89.48 28.59
N THR A 2 4.43 -89.27 28.92
CA THR A 2 3.91 -88.99 30.29
C THR A 2 4.84 -88.03 31.05
N THR A 3 4.45 -86.86 31.58
CA THR A 3 3.17 -86.44 32.18
C THR A 3 3.16 -84.91 32.43
N THR A 4 1.99 -84.31 32.18
CA THR A 4 1.29 -83.18 32.86
C THR A 4 1.93 -82.40 34.03
N ARG A 5 1.68 -81.07 34.06
CA ARG A 5 0.83 -80.40 35.08
C ARG A 5 0.41 -78.96 34.72
N ARG A 6 -0.87 -78.68 35.00
CA ARG A 6 -1.63 -77.42 34.89
C ARG A 6 -1.43 -76.52 36.12
N ALA A 7 -1.52 -75.21 35.94
CA ALA A 7 -2.16 -74.19 36.81
C ALA A 7 -1.98 -72.82 36.13
N GLY A 8 -2.89 -71.86 36.09
CA GLY A 8 -4.25 -71.67 36.56
C GLY A 8 -4.68 -70.29 36.03
N ALA A 9 -5.90 -70.19 35.50
CA ALA A 9 -6.42 -68.96 34.91
C ALA A 9 -6.86 -67.97 36.00
N GLY A 10 -6.41 -66.72 35.91
CA GLY A 10 -6.96 -65.58 36.64
C GLY A 10 -7.42 -64.53 35.63
N LEU A 11 -8.72 -64.49 35.33
CA LEU A 11 -9.34 -63.36 34.63
C LEU A 11 -9.43 -62.16 35.59
N ALA A 12 -8.71 -61.09 35.28
CA ALA A 12 -8.94 -59.78 35.87
C ALA A 12 -9.72 -58.93 34.86
N THR A 13 -11.02 -58.79 35.07
CA THR A 13 -11.88 -57.85 34.34
C THR A 13 -11.57 -56.43 34.77
N ILE A 14 -10.81 -55.69 33.97
CA ILE A 14 -10.61 -54.25 34.13
C ILE A 14 -11.84 -53.56 33.52
N ALA A 15 -12.67 -52.98 34.39
CA ALA A 15 -13.77 -52.10 34.01
C ALA A 15 -13.20 -50.75 33.51
N CYS A 16 -13.29 -50.47 32.21
CA CYS A 16 -13.07 -49.14 31.66
C CYS A 16 -14.25 -48.24 32.03
N ALA A 17 -14.11 -47.48 33.12
CA ALA A 17 -14.97 -46.34 33.39
C ALA A 17 -14.67 -45.24 32.36
N GLY A 18 -15.62 -45.02 31.44
CA GLY A 18 -15.58 -43.93 30.47
C GLY A 18 -15.71 -42.59 31.18
N LEU A 19 -14.59 -41.92 31.46
CA LEU A 19 -14.54 -40.51 31.78
C LEU A 19 -14.78 -39.72 30.50
N THR A 20 -16.01 -39.27 30.30
CA THR A 20 -16.35 -38.20 29.35
C THR A 20 -15.73 -36.89 29.87
N GLY A 21 -14.46 -36.67 29.54
CA GLY A 21 -13.83 -35.38 29.73
C GLY A 21 -14.54 -34.35 28.87
N PHE A 22 -15.35 -33.49 29.50
CA PHE A 22 -15.77 -32.24 28.88
C PHE A 22 -14.51 -31.40 28.65
N ALA A 23 -13.98 -31.44 27.43
CA ALA A 23 -12.99 -30.48 26.99
C ALA A 23 -13.68 -29.10 26.95
N LEU A 24 -13.51 -28.33 28.02
CA LEU A 24 -13.77 -26.90 28.00
C LEU A 24 -12.87 -26.31 26.91
N ALA A 25 -13.47 -25.97 25.76
CA ALA A 25 -12.79 -25.20 24.74
C ALA A 25 -12.29 -23.91 25.41
N ALA A 26 -10.98 -23.69 25.40
CA ALA A 26 -10.40 -22.43 25.82
C ALA A 26 -11.13 -21.30 25.05
N PRO A 27 -11.47 -20.16 25.70
CA PRO A 27 -12.08 -19.06 24.99
C PRO A 27 -11.18 -18.71 23.81
N ALA A 28 -11.75 -18.70 22.60
CA ALA A 28 -11.04 -18.27 21.41
C ALA A 28 -10.49 -16.86 21.70
N GLY A 29 -9.19 -16.77 21.95
CA GLY A 29 -8.53 -15.49 22.20
C GLY A 29 -8.84 -14.58 21.02
N ALA A 30 -9.22 -13.34 21.29
CA ALA A 30 -9.42 -12.36 20.25
C ALA A 30 -8.13 -12.30 19.41
N ALA A 31 -8.25 -12.50 18.08
CA ALA A 31 -7.11 -12.40 17.20
C ALA A 31 -6.38 -11.06 17.47
N THR A 32 -5.06 -11.09 17.62
CA THR A 32 -4.27 -9.86 17.80
C THR A 32 -4.19 -9.14 16.45
N PRO A 33 -4.33 -7.80 16.39
CA PRO A 33 -4.10 -7.05 15.16
C PRO A 33 -2.74 -7.41 14.53
N ASP A 34 -2.76 -7.72 13.24
CA ASP A 34 -1.63 -8.18 12.45
C ASP A 34 -1.83 -7.90 10.94
N ALA A 35 -0.90 -8.36 10.11
CA ALA A 35 -1.01 -8.22 8.65
C ALA A 35 -2.24 -8.94 8.06
N GLY A 36 -2.67 -10.06 8.65
CA GLY A 36 -3.83 -10.82 8.16
C GLY A 36 -5.15 -10.08 8.37
N THR A 37 -5.33 -9.51 9.55
CA THR A 37 -6.49 -8.68 9.91
C THR A 37 -6.49 -7.34 9.17
N ALA A 38 -5.32 -6.76 8.87
CA ALA A 38 -5.20 -5.66 7.91
C ALA A 38 -5.65 -6.06 6.50
N GLY A 39 -5.33 -7.28 6.06
CA GLY A 39 -5.87 -7.85 4.83
C GLY A 39 -7.41 -7.94 4.86
N SER A 40 -8.01 -8.29 5.99
CA SER A 40 -9.48 -8.31 6.14
C SER A 40 -10.09 -6.92 5.92
N PHE A 41 -9.52 -5.88 6.53
CA PHE A 41 -9.92 -4.51 6.27
C PHE A 41 -9.85 -4.16 4.79
N LEU A 42 -8.71 -4.43 4.12
CA LEU A 42 -8.54 -4.13 2.70
C LEU A 42 -9.55 -4.86 1.81
N THR A 43 -9.79 -6.15 2.05
CA THR A 43 -10.80 -6.90 1.27
C THR A 43 -12.21 -6.33 1.41
N ALA A 44 -12.58 -5.90 2.63
CA ALA A 44 -13.88 -5.28 2.88
C ALA A 44 -14.00 -3.92 2.18
N GLN A 45 -12.95 -3.09 2.24
CA GLN A 45 -12.94 -1.79 1.58
C GLN A 45 -12.96 -1.91 0.05
N LEU A 46 -12.22 -2.86 -0.53
CA LEU A 46 -12.25 -3.12 -1.97
C LEU A 46 -13.64 -3.59 -2.42
N ALA A 47 -14.25 -4.53 -1.69
CA ALA A 47 -15.60 -4.99 -2.00
C ALA A 47 -16.63 -3.86 -1.95
N ALA A 48 -16.54 -2.98 -0.94
CA ALA A 48 -17.42 -1.82 -0.80
C ALA A 48 -17.26 -0.80 -1.94
N GLY A 49 -16.06 -0.70 -2.53
CA GLY A 49 -15.77 0.17 -3.68
C GLY A 49 -16.03 -0.47 -5.04
N GLY A 50 -16.59 -1.69 -5.11
CA GLY A 50 -16.76 -2.41 -6.38
C GLY A 50 -15.43 -2.91 -6.94
N ASP A 51 -14.64 -3.56 -6.09
CA ASP A 51 -13.32 -4.15 -6.35
C ASP A 51 -12.21 -3.15 -6.69
N HIS A 52 -12.38 -1.87 -6.35
CA HIS A 52 -11.34 -0.85 -6.49
C HIS A 52 -11.49 0.25 -5.45
N PHE A 53 -10.45 1.06 -5.30
CA PHE A 53 -10.51 2.29 -4.53
C PHE A 53 -10.75 3.50 -5.43
N SER A 54 -11.22 4.58 -4.82
CA SER A 54 -11.49 5.84 -5.51
C SER A 54 -10.90 7.00 -4.74
N THR A 55 -10.53 8.05 -5.48
CA THR A 55 -10.16 9.36 -4.96
C THR A 55 -11.15 10.41 -5.45
N SER A 56 -11.24 11.54 -4.76
CA SER A 56 -12.18 12.62 -5.12
C SER A 56 -11.44 13.90 -5.48
N ALA A 57 -11.82 14.49 -6.61
CA ALA A 57 -11.25 15.72 -7.15
C ALA A 57 -12.36 16.62 -7.68
N GLY A 58 -12.40 17.89 -7.27
CA GLY A 58 -13.41 18.83 -7.77
C GLY A 58 -14.86 18.37 -7.56
N GLY A 59 -15.13 17.58 -6.51
CA GLY A 59 -16.45 16.99 -6.25
C GLY A 59 -16.80 15.75 -7.09
N GLN A 60 -15.92 15.31 -7.98
CA GLN A 60 -16.07 14.09 -8.76
C GLN A 60 -15.23 12.95 -8.17
N SER A 61 -15.71 11.72 -8.30
CA SER A 61 -15.00 10.51 -7.87
C SER A 61 -14.32 9.84 -9.05
N TYR A 62 -13.07 9.41 -8.87
CA TYR A 62 -12.26 8.76 -9.89
C TYR A 62 -11.66 7.47 -9.33
N PRO A 63 -11.56 6.40 -10.14
CA PRO A 63 -10.81 5.22 -9.75
C PRO A 63 -9.36 5.56 -9.39
N ASP A 64 -8.92 5.11 -8.23
CA ASP A 64 -7.53 5.20 -7.80
C ASP A 64 -6.84 3.86 -8.06
N TYR A 65 -6.36 3.70 -9.30
CA TYR A 65 -5.68 2.48 -9.73
C TYR A 65 -4.37 2.25 -8.98
N GLY A 66 -3.63 3.32 -8.67
CA GLY A 66 -2.36 3.23 -7.94
C GLY A 66 -2.55 2.65 -6.54
N LEU A 67 -3.55 3.15 -5.81
CA LEU A 67 -3.89 2.65 -4.48
C LEU A 67 -4.55 1.26 -4.54
N THR A 68 -5.33 0.99 -5.59
CA THR A 68 -5.91 -0.35 -5.80
C THR A 68 -4.82 -1.40 -6.03
N ILE A 69 -3.78 -1.06 -6.80
CA ILE A 69 -2.58 -1.90 -6.97
C ILE A 69 -1.91 -2.12 -5.61
N ASP A 70 -1.68 -1.07 -4.83
CA ASP A 70 -1.03 -1.19 -3.52
C ASP A 70 -1.82 -2.12 -2.58
N ALA A 71 -3.15 -2.08 -2.64
CA ALA A 71 -4.03 -2.98 -1.89
C ALA A 71 -3.88 -4.45 -2.30
N VAL A 72 -3.77 -4.72 -3.61
CA VAL A 72 -3.51 -6.08 -4.11
C VAL A 72 -2.15 -6.57 -3.63
N LEU A 73 -1.11 -5.75 -3.76
CA LEU A 73 0.25 -6.09 -3.32
C LEU A 73 0.32 -6.30 -1.80
N ALA A 74 -0.46 -5.56 -1.02
CA ALA A 74 -0.61 -5.76 0.41
C ALA A 74 -1.23 -7.13 0.73
N LEU A 75 -2.31 -7.50 0.04
CA LEU A 75 -2.97 -8.81 0.22
C LEU A 75 -2.05 -9.97 -0.17
N ASP A 76 -1.23 -9.81 -1.20
CA ASP A 76 -0.19 -10.77 -1.57
C ASP A 76 0.88 -10.88 -0.48
N ALA A 77 1.32 -9.75 0.08
CA ALA A 77 2.34 -9.74 1.11
C ALA A 77 1.86 -10.41 2.40
N ALA A 78 0.61 -10.15 2.79
CA ALA A 78 -0.04 -10.78 3.93
C ALA A 78 -0.49 -12.23 3.66
N ARG A 79 -0.41 -12.71 2.41
CA ARG A 79 -0.83 -14.07 1.99
C ARG A 79 -2.29 -14.38 2.33
N VAL A 80 -3.19 -13.41 2.22
CA VAL A 80 -4.61 -13.54 2.55
C VAL A 80 -5.51 -12.80 1.57
N GLY A 81 -6.82 -13.05 1.62
CA GLY A 81 -7.82 -12.26 0.89
C GLY A 81 -7.73 -12.37 -0.63
N GLN A 82 -7.14 -13.45 -1.14
CA GLN A 82 -6.76 -13.60 -2.55
C GLN A 82 -7.96 -13.63 -3.51
N GLN A 83 -9.17 -13.97 -3.04
CA GLN A 83 -10.38 -13.85 -3.85
C GLN A 83 -10.71 -12.38 -4.18
N GLY A 84 -10.60 -11.49 -3.18
CA GLY A 84 -10.78 -10.04 -3.37
C GLY A 84 -9.63 -9.43 -4.16
N ALA A 85 -8.39 -9.82 -3.84
CA ALA A 85 -7.21 -9.40 -4.58
C ALA A 85 -7.32 -9.73 -6.08
N GLY A 86 -7.77 -10.94 -6.43
CA GLY A 86 -7.97 -11.36 -7.82
C GLY A 86 -9.00 -10.52 -8.58
N ARG A 87 -10.12 -10.13 -7.94
CA ARG A 87 -11.11 -9.24 -8.57
C ARG A 87 -10.57 -7.83 -8.77
N ALA A 88 -9.87 -7.28 -7.77
CA ALA A 88 -9.23 -5.98 -7.89
C ALA A 88 -8.11 -5.97 -8.94
N ALA A 89 -7.31 -7.04 -9.02
CA ALA A 89 -6.30 -7.22 -10.04
C ALA A 89 -6.91 -7.28 -11.45
N ALA A 90 -8.05 -7.96 -11.62
CA ALA A 90 -8.78 -7.99 -12.87
C ALA A 90 -9.34 -6.60 -13.25
N TYR A 91 -9.85 -5.85 -12.27
CA TYR A 91 -10.29 -4.47 -12.47
C TYR A 91 -9.15 -3.56 -12.96
N VAL A 92 -8.00 -3.60 -12.28
CA VAL A 92 -6.81 -2.82 -12.70
C VAL A 92 -6.37 -3.24 -14.10
N SER A 93 -6.26 -4.53 -14.37
CA SER A 93 -5.80 -5.03 -15.68
C SER A 93 -6.70 -4.59 -16.83
N LYS A 94 -8.02 -4.60 -16.62
CA LYS A 94 -8.99 -4.12 -17.61
C LYS A 94 -8.85 -2.63 -17.90
N ASN A 95 -8.40 -1.84 -16.92
CA ASN A 95 -8.37 -0.38 -16.99
C ASN A 95 -6.95 0.21 -16.98
N ALA A 96 -5.92 -0.61 -17.17
CA ALA A 96 -4.52 -0.21 -16.95
C ALA A 96 -4.08 1.00 -17.80
N ALA A 97 -4.56 1.09 -19.04
CA ALA A 97 -4.29 2.23 -19.91
C ALA A 97 -4.81 3.56 -19.33
N SER A 98 -5.93 3.54 -18.61
CA SER A 98 -6.48 4.73 -17.94
C SER A 98 -5.63 5.19 -16.75
N TYR A 99 -4.71 4.35 -16.27
CA TYR A 99 -3.79 4.69 -15.19
C TYR A 99 -2.48 5.28 -15.70
N ASN A 100 -1.88 4.66 -16.72
CA ASN A 100 -0.56 5.06 -17.20
C ASN A 100 -0.54 5.90 -18.47
N ALA A 101 -1.68 6.10 -19.13
CA ALA A 101 -1.77 6.88 -20.36
C ALA A 101 -2.98 7.83 -20.36
N MET A 102 -2.84 8.95 -21.07
CA MET A 102 -3.94 9.88 -21.36
C MET A 102 -3.75 10.47 -22.75
N GLY A 103 -4.56 10.04 -23.72
CA GLY A 103 -4.35 10.42 -25.12
C GLY A 103 -2.98 9.95 -25.62
N SER A 104 -2.11 10.88 -25.99
CA SER A 104 -0.72 10.60 -26.40
C SER A 104 0.29 10.61 -25.25
N ASP A 105 -0.17 10.94 -24.03
CA ASP A 105 0.67 10.97 -22.84
C ASP A 105 0.91 9.57 -22.28
N LEU A 106 2.09 9.34 -21.71
CA LEU A 106 2.51 8.11 -21.06
C LEU A 106 3.40 8.42 -19.85
N TYR A 107 3.02 7.88 -18.70
CA TYR A 107 3.59 8.23 -17.40
C TYR A 107 4.49 7.12 -16.86
N ALA A 108 5.74 7.46 -16.55
CA ALA A 108 6.80 6.56 -16.18
C ALA A 108 6.52 5.83 -14.87
N ALA A 109 6.14 6.55 -13.81
CA ALA A 109 5.87 5.96 -12.50
C ALA A 109 4.68 4.99 -12.53
N ALA A 110 3.58 5.37 -13.19
CA ALA A 110 2.40 4.51 -13.34
C ALA A 110 2.72 3.26 -14.17
N THR A 111 3.47 3.40 -15.26
CA THR A 111 3.93 2.27 -16.09
C THR A 111 4.86 1.33 -15.29
N ALA A 112 5.78 1.89 -14.49
CA ALA A 112 6.65 1.12 -13.62
C ALA A 112 5.87 0.35 -12.54
N LYS A 113 4.87 0.99 -11.91
CA LYS A 113 4.00 0.32 -10.93
C LYS A 113 3.20 -0.82 -11.58
N LEU A 114 2.63 -0.60 -12.76
CA LEU A 114 1.94 -1.65 -13.53
C LEU A 114 2.86 -2.80 -13.89
N LEU A 115 4.12 -2.52 -14.23
CA LEU A 115 5.12 -3.55 -14.50
C LEU A 115 5.39 -4.41 -13.25
N VAL A 116 5.61 -3.79 -12.09
CA VAL A 116 5.77 -4.52 -10.82
C VAL A 116 4.54 -5.34 -10.49
N PHE A 117 3.35 -4.74 -10.56
CA PHE A 117 2.07 -5.40 -10.33
C PHE A 117 1.88 -6.63 -11.22
N ALA A 118 2.05 -6.48 -12.53
CA ALA A 118 1.90 -7.58 -13.48
C ALA A 118 2.90 -8.71 -13.20
N GLN A 119 4.15 -8.36 -12.85
CA GLN A 119 5.19 -9.32 -12.49
C GLN A 119 4.93 -10.04 -11.15
N VAL A 120 4.25 -9.41 -10.19
CA VAL A 120 3.84 -10.06 -8.93
C VAL A 120 2.68 -11.03 -9.15
N GLN A 121 1.72 -10.61 -9.99
CA GLN A 121 0.48 -11.33 -10.27
C GLN A 121 0.61 -12.42 -11.34
N GLY A 122 1.78 -12.56 -11.99
CA GLY A 122 1.96 -13.50 -13.10
C GLY A 122 1.19 -13.12 -14.37
N LEU A 123 0.94 -11.83 -14.56
CA LEU A 123 0.19 -11.27 -15.69
C LEU A 123 1.14 -10.86 -16.85
N PRO A 124 0.61 -10.74 -18.08
CA PRO A 124 1.36 -10.19 -19.21
C PRO A 124 1.96 -8.82 -18.88
N SER A 125 3.26 -8.67 -19.10
CA SER A 125 4.04 -7.50 -18.63
C SER A 125 5.05 -6.96 -19.65
N ALA A 126 5.28 -7.67 -20.76
CA ALA A 126 6.21 -7.25 -21.81
C ALA A 126 5.84 -5.87 -22.39
N GLY A 127 4.55 -5.57 -22.51
CA GLY A 127 4.06 -4.26 -22.95
C GLY A 127 4.49 -3.12 -22.02
N TYR A 128 4.32 -3.29 -20.71
CA TYR A 128 4.74 -2.28 -19.72
C TYR A 128 6.26 -2.11 -19.69
N ALA A 129 7.02 -3.20 -19.82
CA ALA A 129 8.48 -3.13 -19.91
C ALA A 129 8.93 -2.35 -21.16
N GLY A 130 8.31 -2.60 -22.32
CA GLY A 130 8.56 -1.86 -23.56
C GLY A 130 8.20 -0.38 -23.45
N GLN A 131 7.02 -0.07 -22.90
CA GLN A 131 6.58 1.30 -22.61
C GLN A 131 7.56 2.04 -21.70
N LEU A 132 7.96 1.43 -20.58
CA LEU A 132 8.89 2.04 -19.65
C LEU A 132 10.26 2.31 -20.29
N ARG A 133 10.76 1.40 -21.13
CA ARG A 133 12.00 1.63 -21.90
C ARG A 133 11.87 2.77 -22.90
N SER A 134 10.70 2.93 -23.53
CA SER A 134 10.46 4.04 -24.46
C SER A 134 10.48 5.43 -23.77
N LEU A 135 10.27 5.46 -22.45
CA LEU A 135 10.35 6.65 -21.61
C LEU A 135 11.76 6.91 -21.06
N GLN A 136 12.69 5.97 -21.26
CA GLN A 136 14.04 6.08 -20.71
C GLN A 136 14.89 7.07 -21.52
N GLN A 137 15.47 8.03 -20.82
CA GLN A 137 16.43 8.98 -21.37
C GLN A 137 17.84 8.36 -21.44
N PRO A 138 18.76 8.89 -22.28
CA PRO A 138 20.15 8.43 -22.32
C PRO A 138 20.86 8.47 -20.96
N SER A 139 20.43 9.36 -20.06
CA SER A 139 20.94 9.45 -18.68
C SER A 139 20.56 8.26 -17.80
N GLY A 140 19.57 7.46 -18.20
CA GLY A 140 18.96 6.38 -17.41
C GLY A 140 17.66 6.79 -16.70
N GLN A 141 17.29 8.07 -16.69
CA GLN A 141 16.02 8.54 -16.11
C GLN A 141 14.83 7.97 -16.88
N PHE A 142 13.83 7.44 -16.20
CA PHE A 142 12.50 7.28 -16.78
C PHE A 142 11.75 8.60 -16.67
N LYS A 143 11.36 9.16 -17.80
CA LYS A 143 10.76 10.50 -17.90
C LYS A 143 9.39 10.42 -18.53
N ASP A 144 8.41 11.14 -17.98
CA ASP A 144 7.09 11.17 -18.58
C ASP A 144 7.13 11.76 -19.99
N LYS A 145 6.33 11.18 -20.88
CA LYS A 145 5.96 11.82 -22.13
C LYS A 145 4.58 12.42 -21.90
N SER A 146 4.51 13.70 -21.57
CA SER A 146 3.22 14.36 -21.34
C SER A 146 3.21 15.84 -21.77
N ALA A 147 2.07 16.28 -22.30
CA ALA A 147 1.81 17.69 -22.56
C ALA A 147 1.71 18.53 -21.27
N TYR A 148 1.50 17.89 -20.11
CA TYR A 148 1.35 18.53 -18.81
C TYR A 148 2.65 18.62 -18.00
N GLY A 149 3.78 18.19 -18.56
CA GLY A 149 5.09 18.22 -17.91
C GLY A 149 5.58 16.84 -17.46
N ASP A 150 6.68 16.85 -16.71
CA ASP A 150 7.34 15.64 -16.22
C ASP A 150 7.13 15.52 -14.71
N TYR A 151 6.43 14.47 -14.29
CA TYR A 151 6.13 14.15 -12.90
C TYR A 151 6.97 12.97 -12.39
N SER A 152 7.96 12.53 -13.17
CA SER A 152 8.87 11.46 -12.76
C SER A 152 9.67 11.86 -11.52
N ASN A 153 9.82 10.90 -10.61
CA ASN A 153 10.49 11.10 -9.33
C ASN A 153 11.23 9.81 -8.91
N THR A 154 11.98 9.87 -7.82
CA THR A 154 12.80 8.75 -7.34
C THR A 154 11.99 7.50 -7.00
N ILE A 155 10.74 7.63 -6.56
CA ILE A 155 9.84 6.49 -6.29
C ILE A 155 9.54 5.76 -7.61
N GLY A 156 9.10 6.49 -8.64
CA GLY A 156 8.84 5.93 -9.97
C GLY A 156 10.09 5.31 -10.59
N GLN A 157 11.26 5.95 -10.45
CA GLN A 157 12.53 5.40 -10.91
C GLN A 157 12.87 4.06 -10.22
N SER A 158 12.68 3.99 -8.90
CA SER A 158 12.93 2.80 -8.11
C SER A 158 12.01 1.65 -8.49
N LEU A 159 10.70 1.91 -8.65
CA LEU A 159 9.75 0.93 -9.17
C LEU A 159 10.13 0.45 -10.57
N GLY A 160 10.65 1.34 -11.42
CA GLY A 160 11.10 0.98 -12.77
C GLY A 160 12.29 0.02 -12.75
N VAL A 161 13.26 0.26 -11.87
CA VAL A 161 14.41 -0.64 -11.63
C VAL A 161 13.91 -2.01 -11.14
N ILE A 162 13.04 -2.03 -10.13
CA ILE A 162 12.47 -3.27 -9.57
C ILE A 162 11.68 -4.04 -10.64
N GLY A 163 10.78 -3.37 -11.35
CA GLY A 163 9.92 -3.98 -12.35
C GLY A 163 10.72 -4.62 -13.50
N LEU A 164 11.74 -3.92 -14.01
CA LEU A 164 12.61 -4.45 -15.07
C LEU A 164 13.49 -5.60 -14.58
N GLN A 165 13.97 -5.55 -13.33
CA GLN A 165 14.66 -6.68 -12.70
C GLN A 165 13.76 -7.91 -12.63
N ARG A 166 12.52 -7.76 -12.14
CA ARG A 166 11.55 -8.86 -12.05
C ARG A 166 11.20 -9.44 -13.42
N ALA A 167 11.08 -8.58 -14.43
CA ALA A 167 10.85 -8.99 -15.81
C ALA A 167 12.05 -9.66 -16.49
N GLY A 168 13.14 -9.94 -15.77
CA GLY A 168 14.33 -10.61 -16.32
C GLY A 168 15.15 -9.73 -17.26
N THR A 169 14.94 -8.41 -17.26
CA THR A 169 15.64 -7.47 -18.15
C THR A 169 16.23 -6.30 -17.36
N PRO A 170 17.19 -6.56 -16.45
CA PRO A 170 17.78 -5.53 -15.59
C PRO A 170 18.28 -4.30 -16.38
N ASN A 171 18.22 -3.14 -15.75
CA ASN A 171 18.55 -1.87 -16.39
C ASN A 171 19.63 -1.11 -15.60
N ALA A 172 20.89 -1.36 -15.98
CA ALA A 172 22.05 -0.77 -15.32
C ALA A 172 22.07 0.77 -15.42
N ALA A 173 21.66 1.34 -16.56
CA ALA A 173 21.59 2.80 -16.73
C ALA A 173 20.57 3.43 -15.79
N ALA A 174 19.38 2.82 -15.65
CA ALA A 174 18.36 3.28 -14.71
C ALA A 174 18.83 3.19 -13.24
N THR A 175 19.56 2.14 -12.90
CA THR A 175 20.16 1.96 -11.56
C THR A 175 21.26 2.98 -11.29
N ALA A 176 22.12 3.23 -12.27
CA ALA A 176 23.16 4.26 -12.19
C ALA A 176 22.56 5.67 -12.07
N PHE A 177 21.45 5.94 -12.76
CA PHE A 177 20.70 7.18 -12.58
C PHE A 177 20.14 7.29 -11.15
N LEU A 178 19.53 6.22 -10.63
CA LEU A 178 19.01 6.18 -9.25
C LEU A 178 20.11 6.47 -8.22
N LEU A 179 21.28 5.84 -8.35
CA LEU A 179 22.43 6.08 -7.45
C LEU A 179 22.87 7.55 -7.39
N LYS A 180 22.77 8.28 -8.50
CA LYS A 180 23.09 9.73 -8.54
C LYS A 180 22.11 10.59 -7.74
N GLN A 181 20.99 10.04 -7.30
CA GLN A 181 20.00 10.75 -6.47
C GLN A 181 20.31 10.64 -4.97
N GLN A 182 21.31 9.84 -4.58
CA GLN A 182 21.74 9.75 -3.19
C GLN A 182 22.48 11.03 -2.79
N CYS A 183 22.00 11.68 -1.74
CA CYS A 183 22.61 12.87 -1.18
C CYS A 183 23.80 12.50 -0.26
N THR A 184 24.56 13.52 0.15
CA THR A 184 25.76 13.36 0.98
C THR A 184 25.46 12.81 2.38
N ASP A 185 24.26 13.05 2.90
CA ASP A 185 23.76 12.49 4.17
C ASP A 185 23.29 11.02 4.04
N GLY A 186 23.33 10.45 2.84
CA GLY A 186 22.97 9.07 2.55
C GLY A 186 21.53 8.84 2.13
N GLY A 187 20.62 9.79 2.37
CA GLY A 187 19.24 9.69 1.88
C GLY A 187 19.15 9.93 0.37
N PHE A 188 17.98 9.70 -0.20
CA PHE A 188 17.70 9.95 -1.61
C PHE A 188 16.71 11.09 -1.74
N ARG A 189 16.96 12.01 -2.68
CA ARG A 189 15.99 13.08 -2.99
C ARG A 189 14.76 12.54 -3.72
N ILE A 190 13.60 13.17 -3.51
CA ILE A 190 12.38 12.83 -4.25
C ILE A 190 12.39 13.38 -5.68
N SER A 191 12.76 14.66 -5.85
CA SER A 191 12.82 15.36 -7.14
C SER A 191 14.20 15.23 -7.78
N PHE A 192 14.25 15.09 -9.11
CA PHE A 192 15.51 15.05 -9.87
C PHE A 192 16.13 16.42 -10.14
N ALA A 193 15.43 17.50 -9.78
CA ALA A 193 15.87 18.88 -9.97
C ALA A 193 16.20 19.55 -8.63
N GLY A 194 16.99 20.63 -8.70
CA GLY A 194 17.34 21.44 -7.54
C GLY A 194 18.41 20.82 -6.63
N ALA A 195 18.53 21.39 -5.43
CA ALA A 195 19.46 20.91 -4.40
C ALA A 195 19.10 19.49 -3.95
N CYS A 196 20.13 18.74 -3.53
CA CYS A 196 19.90 17.40 -2.99
C CYS A 196 19.37 17.50 -1.57
N THR A 197 18.05 17.39 -1.43
CA THR A 197 17.37 17.26 -0.13
C THR A 197 16.81 15.86 -0.02
N SER A 198 17.29 15.11 0.96
CA SER A 198 16.86 13.73 1.20
C SER A 198 15.43 13.64 1.70
N ASP A 199 14.72 12.66 1.15
CA ASP A 199 13.32 12.37 1.38
C ASP A 199 13.21 10.91 1.87
N PRO A 200 12.72 10.67 3.11
CA PRO A 200 12.53 9.34 3.67
C PRO A 200 11.76 8.38 2.76
N ASP A 201 10.63 8.78 2.18
CA ASP A 201 9.84 7.91 1.29
C ASP A 201 10.68 7.46 0.06
N ALA A 202 11.28 8.41 -0.66
CA ALA A 202 12.17 8.14 -1.79
C ALA A 202 13.33 7.22 -1.39
N THR A 203 13.88 7.42 -0.20
CA THR A 203 14.98 6.60 0.34
C THR A 203 14.56 5.15 0.54
N THR A 204 13.36 4.89 1.08
CA THR A 204 12.88 3.51 1.29
C THR A 204 12.68 2.75 -0.02
N TYR A 205 12.16 3.40 -1.07
CA TYR A 205 12.02 2.81 -2.40
C TYR A 205 13.39 2.58 -3.06
N ALA A 206 14.31 3.54 -2.93
CA ALA A 206 15.65 3.42 -3.49
C ALA A 206 16.42 2.24 -2.88
N VAL A 207 16.32 2.02 -1.56
CA VAL A 207 16.93 0.84 -0.90
C VAL A 207 16.40 -0.46 -1.49
N GLN A 208 15.10 -0.59 -1.71
CA GLN A 208 14.51 -1.78 -2.31
C GLN A 208 14.99 -2.01 -3.75
N ALA A 209 15.08 -0.96 -4.55
CA ALA A 209 15.58 -1.03 -5.93
C ALA A 209 17.08 -1.41 -5.99
N LEU A 210 17.91 -0.82 -5.13
CA LEU A 210 19.34 -1.13 -5.08
C LEU A 210 19.59 -2.55 -4.55
N ALA A 211 18.79 -3.03 -3.59
CA ALA A 211 18.84 -4.41 -3.14
C ALA A 211 18.47 -5.37 -4.28
N ALA A 212 17.50 -5.00 -5.12
CA ALA A 212 17.10 -5.78 -6.29
C ALA A 212 18.17 -5.88 -7.39
N SER A 213 18.94 -4.82 -7.60
CA SER A 213 20.03 -4.80 -8.58
C SER A 213 21.30 -5.50 -8.10
N GLY A 214 21.49 -5.66 -6.78
CA GLY A 214 22.69 -6.25 -6.19
C GLY A 214 23.91 -5.32 -6.23
N GLY A 215 24.98 -5.65 -5.50
CA GLY A 215 26.26 -4.92 -5.57
C GLY A 215 26.27 -3.50 -4.99
N HIS A 216 25.25 -3.10 -4.22
CA HIS A 216 25.06 -1.72 -3.73
C HIS A 216 25.01 -1.60 -2.19
N ALA A 217 25.63 -2.53 -1.47
CA ALA A 217 25.59 -2.58 0.00
C ALA A 217 26.04 -1.27 0.68
N ALA A 218 27.05 -0.58 0.15
CA ALA A 218 27.52 0.69 0.71
C ALA A 218 26.47 1.82 0.59
N ALA A 219 25.79 1.92 -0.56
CA ALA A 219 24.73 2.91 -0.76
C ALA A 219 23.52 2.60 0.13
N ILE A 220 23.13 1.33 0.23
CA ILE A 220 22.06 0.84 1.11
C ILE A 220 22.37 1.14 2.58
N GLY A 221 23.61 0.90 3.03
CA GLY A 221 24.03 1.18 4.41
C GLY A 221 23.92 2.66 4.77
N LYS A 222 24.34 3.56 3.87
CA LYS A 222 24.19 5.02 4.04
C LYS A 222 22.71 5.44 4.11
N ALA A 223 21.88 4.90 3.23
CA ALA A 223 20.44 5.16 3.22
C ALA A 223 19.75 4.69 4.51
N ALA A 224 20.13 3.50 5.01
CA ALA A 224 19.65 3.01 6.30
C ALA A 224 20.12 3.90 7.47
N GLY A 225 21.37 4.42 7.42
CA GLY A 225 21.86 5.41 8.38
C GLY A 225 21.02 6.68 8.40
N PHE A 226 20.70 7.22 7.22
CA PHE A 226 19.79 8.37 7.08
C PHE A 226 18.40 8.08 7.68
N LEU A 227 17.77 6.96 7.31
CA LEU A 227 16.45 6.57 7.84
C LEU A 227 16.47 6.37 9.36
N ALA A 228 17.54 5.77 9.91
CA ALA A 228 17.70 5.60 11.35
C ALA A 228 17.79 6.96 12.07
N GLY A 229 18.42 7.97 11.46
CA GLY A 229 18.43 9.33 11.97
C GLY A 229 17.06 10.03 11.97
N LYS A 230 16.08 9.49 11.24
CA LYS A 230 14.68 9.93 11.24
C LYS A 230 13.77 9.09 12.14
N GLN A 231 14.29 7.98 12.68
CA GLN A 231 13.54 7.10 13.57
C GLN A 231 13.41 7.72 14.96
N THR A 232 12.18 7.92 15.40
CA THR A 232 11.84 8.42 16.73
C THR A 232 12.00 7.33 17.79
N ALA A 233 11.96 7.72 19.07
CA ALA A 233 12.08 6.78 20.19
C ALA A 233 10.98 5.69 20.19
N ASN A 234 9.76 6.02 19.73
CA ASN A 234 8.66 5.06 19.57
C ASN A 234 8.72 4.26 18.25
N GLY A 235 9.79 4.40 17.47
CA GLY A 235 10.08 3.58 16.29
C GLY A 235 9.54 4.11 14.96
N GLY A 236 8.69 5.13 14.99
CA GLY A 236 8.16 5.79 13.79
C GLY A 236 9.22 6.58 13.03
N ILE A 237 9.04 6.74 11.72
CA ILE A 237 9.90 7.55 10.86
C ILE A 237 9.22 8.87 10.56
N ILE A 238 9.93 9.98 10.83
CA ILE A 238 9.48 11.32 10.44
C ILE A 238 9.76 11.53 8.96
N GLU A 239 8.71 11.86 8.21
CA GLU A 239 8.76 12.42 6.86
C GLU A 239 8.56 13.94 6.95
N PRO A 240 9.63 14.75 6.93
CA PRO A 240 9.52 16.19 7.16
C PRO A 240 8.58 16.91 6.20
N ALA A 241 8.44 16.42 4.96
CA ALA A 241 7.48 16.99 4.01
C ALA A 241 6.02 16.78 4.45
N ALA A 242 5.74 15.71 5.20
CA ALA A 242 4.42 15.38 5.75
C ALA A 242 4.16 15.97 7.14
N GLY A 243 5.19 16.49 7.81
CA GLY A 243 5.10 17.14 9.11
C GLY A 243 6.08 16.58 10.16
N PRO A 244 6.00 17.06 11.41
CA PRO A 244 6.97 16.69 12.44
C PRO A 244 6.69 15.33 13.09
N THR A 245 5.53 14.72 12.82
CA THR A 245 5.11 13.47 13.44
C THR A 245 5.36 12.28 12.51
N PRO A 246 5.79 11.13 13.04
CA PRO A 246 5.95 9.93 12.24
C PRO A 246 4.60 9.39 11.76
N ASN A 247 4.60 8.77 10.57
CA ASN A 247 3.42 8.17 9.95
C ASN A 247 3.65 6.69 9.59
N ALA A 248 2.57 5.93 9.44
CA ALA A 248 2.57 4.50 9.16
C ALA A 248 3.22 4.16 7.81
N ASN A 249 2.96 4.96 6.78
CA ASN A 249 3.37 4.70 5.39
C ASN A 249 4.91 4.67 5.28
N THR A 250 5.55 5.77 5.63
CA THR A 250 7.01 5.91 5.63
C THR A 250 7.65 4.90 6.58
N THR A 251 7.06 4.71 7.76
CA THR A 251 7.61 3.78 8.77
C THR A 251 7.59 2.33 8.30
N ALA A 252 6.52 1.90 7.64
CA ALA A 252 6.39 0.54 7.15
C ALA A 252 7.41 0.22 6.05
N LEU A 253 7.58 1.13 5.08
CA LEU A 253 8.58 0.97 4.03
C LEU A 253 10.01 1.07 4.59
N ALA A 254 10.23 1.87 5.63
CA ALA A 254 11.51 1.90 6.33
C ALA A 254 11.80 0.59 7.07
N ALA A 255 10.80 -0.09 7.63
CA ALA A 255 10.98 -1.42 8.21
C ALA A 255 11.51 -2.44 7.17
N VAL A 256 11.01 -2.37 5.94
CA VAL A 256 11.52 -3.17 4.81
C VAL A 256 12.95 -2.76 4.47
N ALA A 257 13.22 -1.46 4.34
CA ALA A 257 14.55 -0.94 4.02
C ALA A 257 15.60 -1.32 5.07
N PHE A 258 15.27 -1.23 6.36
CA PHE A 258 16.15 -1.67 7.46
C PHE A 258 16.42 -3.18 7.40
N THR A 259 15.41 -3.98 7.06
CA THR A 259 15.59 -5.43 6.88
C THR A 259 16.59 -5.73 5.75
N LEU A 260 16.43 -5.07 4.60
CA LEU A 260 17.34 -5.21 3.46
C LEU A 260 18.76 -4.69 3.74
N ALA A 261 18.89 -3.71 4.64
CA ALA A 261 20.17 -3.17 5.07
C ALA A 261 20.84 -3.96 6.21
N GLY A 262 20.21 -5.04 6.71
CA GLY A 262 20.75 -5.83 7.81
C GLY A 262 20.64 -5.14 9.18
N ASN A 263 19.64 -4.27 9.38
CA ASN A 263 19.37 -3.58 10.65
C ASN A 263 18.07 -4.06 11.30
N PRO A 264 18.04 -5.28 11.89
CA PRO A 264 16.82 -5.87 12.45
C PRO A 264 16.26 -5.10 13.65
N ALA A 265 17.11 -4.40 14.42
CA ALA A 265 16.66 -3.63 15.57
C ALA A 265 15.82 -2.40 15.17
N ALA A 266 16.27 -1.64 14.17
CA ALA A 266 15.51 -0.52 13.63
C ALA A 266 14.22 -1.00 12.92
N ALA A 267 14.31 -2.12 12.20
CA ALA A 267 13.15 -2.75 11.57
C ALA A 267 12.08 -3.14 12.61
N ALA A 268 12.47 -3.77 13.72
CA ALA A 268 11.54 -4.19 14.78
C ALA A 268 10.82 -3.00 15.42
N LYS A 269 11.53 -1.90 15.69
CA LYS A 269 10.94 -0.66 16.20
C LYS A 269 9.92 -0.06 15.23
N ALA A 270 10.25 -0.02 13.94
CA ALA A 270 9.36 0.47 12.89
C ALA A 270 8.08 -0.39 12.78
N LYS A 271 8.23 -1.73 12.81
CA LYS A 271 7.09 -2.65 12.82
C LYS A 271 6.20 -2.45 14.05
N ALA A 272 6.79 -2.28 15.23
CA ALA A 272 6.05 -2.04 16.47
C ALA A 272 5.25 -0.73 16.43
N PHE A 273 5.83 0.33 15.85
CA PHE A 273 5.11 1.59 15.63
C PHE A 273 3.89 1.40 14.74
N VAL A 274 4.05 0.72 13.60
CA VAL A 274 2.96 0.46 12.65
C VAL A 274 1.86 -0.41 13.28
N ALA A 275 2.23 -1.47 14.00
CA ALA A 275 1.29 -2.33 14.72
C ALA A 275 0.50 -1.53 15.77
N GLY A 276 1.13 -0.56 16.44
CA GLY A 276 0.48 0.33 17.40
C GLY A 276 -0.55 1.30 16.82
N LEU A 277 -0.65 1.39 15.49
CA LEU A 277 -1.64 2.21 14.77
C LEU A 277 -2.81 1.38 14.20
N GLN A 278 -2.82 0.06 14.43
CA GLN A 278 -3.86 -0.81 13.91
C GLN A 278 -5.12 -0.76 14.79
N TYR A 279 -6.28 -0.58 14.15
CA TYR A 279 -7.58 -0.53 14.82
C TYR A 279 -7.96 -1.92 15.36
N ASP A 280 -8.10 -2.01 16.67
CA ASP A 280 -8.45 -3.22 17.40
C ASP A 280 -9.98 -3.35 17.64
N CYS A 281 -10.36 -4.25 18.54
CA CYS A 281 -11.76 -4.48 18.90
C CYS A 281 -12.49 -3.31 19.56
N SER A 282 -11.78 -2.27 20.00
CA SER A 282 -12.38 -1.03 20.53
C SER A 282 -13.00 -0.15 19.43
N PHE A 283 -12.72 -0.44 18.15
CA PHE A 283 -13.25 0.31 17.01
C PHE A 283 -14.49 -0.37 16.38
N PRO A 284 -15.34 0.40 15.66
CA PRO A 284 -16.42 -0.16 14.84
C PRO A 284 -15.93 -1.21 13.85
N ALA A 285 -16.78 -2.19 13.54
CA ALA A 285 -16.42 -3.32 12.69
C ALA A 285 -15.83 -2.91 11.32
N ALA A 286 -16.28 -1.79 10.75
CA ALA A 286 -15.80 -1.27 9.47
C ALA A 286 -14.34 -0.79 9.47
N LEU A 287 -13.75 -0.54 10.64
CA LEU A 287 -12.38 -0.06 10.80
C LEU A 287 -11.40 -1.14 11.25
N ARG A 288 -11.88 -2.18 11.93
CA ARG A 288 -11.03 -3.20 12.57
C ARG A 288 -10.03 -3.79 11.57
N GLY A 289 -8.78 -3.90 12.00
CA GLY A 289 -7.67 -4.35 11.17
C GLY A 289 -7.06 -3.26 10.30
N GLY A 290 -7.79 -2.18 9.98
CA GLY A 290 -7.25 -1.01 9.30
C GLY A 290 -6.18 -0.31 10.14
N ILE A 291 -5.31 0.43 9.49
CA ILE A 291 -4.16 1.09 10.11
C ILE A 291 -4.31 2.60 9.91
N ALA A 292 -4.25 3.35 11.01
CA ALA A 292 -4.28 4.80 10.96
C ALA A 292 -3.00 5.36 10.32
N TYR A 293 -3.11 6.53 9.67
CA TYR A 293 -1.95 7.21 9.09
C TYR A 293 -0.89 7.59 10.13
N ASP A 294 -1.32 8.14 11.26
CA ASP A 294 -0.44 8.50 12.37
C ASP A 294 -1.21 8.40 13.69
N ARG A 295 -0.55 8.73 14.80
CA ARG A 295 -1.18 8.68 16.11
C ARG A 295 -2.35 9.65 16.25
N LYS A 296 -2.27 10.82 15.62
CA LYS A 296 -3.32 11.83 15.66
C LYS A 296 -4.59 11.33 14.95
N ALA A 297 -4.44 10.70 13.79
CA ALA A 297 -5.52 10.09 13.03
C ALA A 297 -6.15 8.93 13.82
N PHE A 298 -5.33 8.09 14.47
CA PHE A 298 -5.81 7.02 15.34
C PHE A 298 -6.68 7.57 16.48
N ASP A 299 -6.17 8.55 17.22
CA ASP A 299 -6.88 9.15 18.34
C ASP A 299 -8.15 9.91 17.87
N ALA A 300 -8.13 10.51 16.67
CA ALA A 300 -9.30 11.14 16.07
C ALA A 300 -10.40 10.13 15.71
N GLN A 301 -10.06 8.96 15.17
CA GLN A 301 -11.04 7.90 14.94
C GLN A 301 -11.58 7.36 16.27
N LYS A 302 -10.72 7.20 17.28
CA LYS A 302 -11.12 6.78 18.62
C LYS A 302 -12.11 7.76 19.26
N ALA A 303 -11.87 9.06 19.12
CA ALA A 303 -12.73 10.11 19.65
C ALA A 303 -14.14 10.11 19.02
N LYS A 304 -14.27 9.69 17.76
CA LYS A 304 -15.59 9.52 17.10
C LYS A 304 -16.39 8.32 17.65
N GLY A 305 -15.74 7.39 18.35
CA GLY A 305 -16.37 6.20 18.91
C GLY A 305 -17.17 5.41 17.86
N LYS A 306 -18.44 5.14 18.16
CA LYS A 306 -19.33 4.37 17.28
C LYS A 306 -19.60 5.03 15.92
N ALA A 307 -19.42 6.34 15.80
CA ALA A 307 -19.61 7.09 14.55
C ALA A 307 -18.39 7.06 13.63
N SER A 308 -17.29 6.43 14.06
CA SER A 308 -16.07 6.33 13.25
C SER A 308 -16.29 5.43 12.03
N THR A 309 -15.85 5.92 10.86
CA THR A 309 -15.92 5.21 9.58
C THR A 309 -14.55 5.20 8.92
N ALA A 310 -14.31 4.20 8.07
CA ALA A 310 -13.10 4.12 7.27
C ALA A 310 -12.98 5.31 6.31
N ILE A 311 -11.82 5.96 6.30
CA ILE A 311 -11.52 7.10 5.42
C ILE A 311 -10.37 6.77 4.46
N ASP A 312 -10.10 7.70 3.53
CA ASP A 312 -9.06 7.49 2.50
C ASP A 312 -7.67 7.25 3.07
N SER A 313 -7.31 7.99 4.11
CA SER A 313 -6.04 7.79 4.79
C SER A 313 -5.92 6.40 5.42
N ASP A 314 -7.01 5.80 5.90
CA ASP A 314 -6.96 4.43 6.46
C ASP A 314 -6.66 3.41 5.37
N ARG A 315 -7.25 3.56 4.17
CA ARG A 315 -6.98 2.68 3.02
C ARG A 315 -5.54 2.79 2.54
N ARG A 316 -5.04 4.02 2.32
CA ARG A 316 -3.65 4.28 1.93
C ARG A 316 -2.65 3.73 2.92
N SER A 317 -2.87 4.02 4.19
CA SER A 317 -1.96 3.61 5.24
C SER A 317 -1.96 2.12 5.42
N THR A 318 -3.12 1.46 5.40
CA THR A 318 -3.20 0.00 5.49
C THR A 318 -2.50 -0.68 4.32
N SER A 319 -2.71 -0.24 3.08
CA SER A 319 -2.06 -0.83 1.89
C SER A 319 -0.54 -0.81 1.98
N GLN A 320 0.06 0.31 2.40
CA GLN A 320 1.52 0.39 2.53
C GLN A 320 2.04 -0.29 3.81
N ALA A 321 1.30 -0.18 4.91
CA ALA A 321 1.68 -0.71 6.21
C ALA A 321 1.87 -2.23 6.23
N VAL A 322 1.05 -2.95 5.48
CA VAL A 322 1.12 -4.42 5.40
C VAL A 322 2.49 -4.90 4.89
N LEU A 323 3.11 -4.21 3.92
CA LEU A 323 4.46 -4.55 3.45
C LEU A 323 5.49 -4.48 4.58
N GLY A 324 5.37 -3.48 5.46
CA GLY A 324 6.23 -3.31 6.63
C GLY A 324 5.99 -4.37 7.69
N LEU A 325 4.72 -4.68 7.99
CA LEU A 325 4.34 -5.71 8.97
C LEU A 325 4.89 -7.08 8.58
N THR A 326 4.76 -7.46 7.30
CA THR A 326 5.27 -8.74 6.79
C THR A 326 6.77 -8.69 6.55
N GLY A 327 7.34 -7.51 6.32
CA GLY A 327 8.73 -7.31 5.92
C GLY A 327 9.03 -7.78 4.50
N THR A 328 8.00 -7.87 3.64
CA THR A 328 8.14 -8.39 2.27
C THR A 328 8.51 -7.27 1.31
N PRO A 329 9.72 -7.27 0.70
CA PRO A 329 10.08 -6.26 -0.30
C PRO A 329 9.39 -6.51 -1.64
N TYR A 330 9.19 -5.46 -2.44
CA TYR A 330 8.58 -5.55 -3.77
C TYR A 330 9.29 -6.54 -4.71
N LEU A 331 10.61 -6.73 -4.54
CA LEU A 331 11.40 -7.66 -5.34
C LEU A 331 10.99 -9.13 -5.15
N THR A 332 10.69 -9.55 -3.93
CA THR A 332 10.41 -10.96 -3.62
C THR A 332 8.92 -11.25 -3.47
N LEU A 333 8.09 -10.21 -3.56
CA LEU A 333 6.63 -10.34 -3.48
C LEU A 333 6.11 -11.26 -4.60
N THR A 334 5.18 -12.13 -4.25
CA THR A 334 4.52 -13.07 -5.18
C THR A 334 3.05 -13.16 -4.80
N ALA A 335 2.17 -13.28 -5.79
CA ALA A 335 0.76 -13.55 -5.54
C ALA A 335 0.55 -14.90 -4.85
N GLY A 336 -0.62 -15.07 -4.23
CA GLY A 336 -1.03 -16.32 -3.58
C GLY A 336 -1.12 -16.22 -2.06
N GLY A 337 -1.78 -17.22 -1.47
CA GLY A 337 -2.19 -17.21 -0.06
C GLY A 337 -3.62 -17.71 0.09
N SER A 338 -4.21 -17.50 1.27
CA SER A 338 -5.60 -17.90 1.54
C SER A 338 -6.60 -17.07 0.71
N ALA A 339 -7.67 -17.72 0.25
CA ALA A 339 -8.72 -17.05 -0.53
C ALA A 339 -9.44 -15.95 0.29
N SER A 340 -9.67 -16.21 1.57
CA SER A 340 -10.25 -15.27 2.53
C SER A 340 -9.16 -14.62 3.39
N ALA A 341 -9.52 -13.52 4.06
CA ALA A 341 -8.69 -12.91 5.09
C ALA A 341 -9.31 -13.13 6.47
N PRO A 342 -8.48 -13.39 7.51
CA PRO A 342 -8.98 -13.63 8.85
C PRO A 342 -9.59 -12.36 9.43
N SER A 343 -10.81 -12.45 9.95
CA SER A 343 -11.44 -11.34 10.66
C SER A 343 -10.89 -11.22 12.08
N LEU A 344 -10.86 -10.00 12.60
CA LEU A 344 -10.54 -9.75 13.99
C LEU A 344 -11.68 -10.31 14.87
N ALA A 345 -11.42 -11.41 15.57
CA ALA A 345 -12.41 -12.08 16.43
C ALA A 345 -12.65 -11.28 17.71
N CYS A 346 -13.44 -10.22 17.62
CA CYS A 346 -13.88 -9.47 18.79
C CYS A 346 -15.05 -10.23 19.41
N GLY A 347 -14.81 -10.87 20.56
CA GLY A 347 -15.86 -11.59 21.29
C GLY A 347 -17.13 -10.76 21.36
N ALA A 348 -18.22 -11.28 20.80
CA ALA A 348 -19.52 -10.70 21.06
C ALA A 348 -19.80 -10.83 22.57
N PRO A 349 -20.48 -9.86 23.22
CA PRO A 349 -21.23 -10.19 24.42
C PRO A 349 -22.07 -11.43 24.09
N ALA A 350 -22.02 -12.45 24.94
CA ALA A 350 -22.77 -13.68 24.74
C ALA A 350 -24.23 -13.32 24.42
N PRO A 351 -24.79 -13.79 23.29
CA PRO A 351 -26.17 -13.49 22.97
C PRO A 351 -27.06 -14.14 24.03
N THR A 352 -27.76 -13.33 24.83
CA THR A 352 -28.96 -13.78 25.55
C THR A 352 -30.00 -14.06 24.48
N GLY A 353 -30.14 -15.34 24.12
CA GLY A 353 -31.00 -15.78 23.03
C GLY A 353 -32.45 -15.38 23.25
N THR A 354 -33.07 -14.82 22.21
CA THR A 354 -34.50 -14.98 21.95
C THR A 354 -34.62 -15.24 20.45
N PRO A 355 -35.15 -16.39 20.02
CA PRO A 355 -35.21 -16.74 18.61
C PRO A 355 -36.40 -16.02 17.96
N SER A 356 -36.20 -15.35 16.83
CA SER A 356 -37.31 -15.22 15.87
C SER A 356 -36.88 -14.87 14.44
N ALA A 357 -37.39 -15.73 13.55
CA ALA A 357 -37.86 -15.56 12.17
C ALA A 357 -36.96 -15.00 11.06
N THR A 358 -36.64 -15.94 10.16
CA THR A 358 -36.30 -15.84 8.74
C THR A 358 -37.22 -14.92 7.93
N GLY A 359 -36.63 -14.05 7.11
CA GLY A 359 -37.32 -13.31 6.04
C GLY A 359 -36.46 -13.26 4.77
N THR A 360 -37.01 -13.76 3.67
CA THR A 360 -36.39 -13.87 2.34
C THR A 360 -37.02 -12.84 1.38
N ALA A 361 -36.22 -12.14 0.57
CA ALA A 361 -36.44 -11.81 -0.87
C ALA A 361 -35.51 -10.66 -1.33
N THR A 362 -34.66 -10.86 -2.36
CA THR A 362 -34.83 -10.47 -3.79
C THR A 362 -34.81 -8.95 -3.97
N GLY A 363 -33.80 -8.27 -4.54
CA GLY A 363 -33.08 -8.47 -5.81
C GLY A 363 -33.53 -7.38 -6.80
N THR A 364 -32.63 -6.56 -7.37
CA THR A 364 -32.66 -5.97 -8.74
C THR A 364 -31.43 -5.05 -8.93
N ALA A 365 -30.67 -5.29 -10.00
CA ALA A 365 -29.66 -4.39 -10.56
C ALA A 365 -30.19 -3.76 -11.85
N THR A 366 -29.72 -2.56 -12.25
CA THR A 366 -29.43 -2.16 -13.65
C THR A 366 -28.65 -0.83 -13.70
N ALA A 367 -27.78 -0.74 -14.71
CA ALA A 367 -26.77 0.25 -15.13
C ALA A 367 -27.31 1.67 -15.47
N THR A 368 -26.59 2.70 -15.95
CA THR A 368 -25.32 2.90 -16.69
C THR A 368 -24.98 4.41 -16.65
N SER A 369 -23.72 4.85 -16.76
CA SER A 369 -23.37 6.10 -17.48
C SER A 369 -21.89 6.21 -17.84
N THR A 370 -21.62 6.87 -18.96
CA THR A 370 -20.37 7.01 -19.71
C THR A 370 -19.56 8.28 -19.39
N THR A 371 -18.23 8.17 -19.57
CA THR A 371 -17.21 9.19 -19.98
C THR A 371 -16.90 10.44 -19.13
N THR A 372 -15.66 10.51 -18.61
CA THR A 372 -14.58 11.48 -18.97
C THR A 372 -13.29 11.11 -18.20
N GLY A 373 -12.11 11.33 -18.80
CA GLY A 373 -10.82 10.75 -18.33
C GLY A 373 -10.37 11.23 -16.93
N PRO A 374 -9.71 10.37 -16.14
CA PRO A 374 -9.31 10.69 -14.77
C PRO A 374 -8.03 11.55 -14.69
N PRO A 375 -7.87 12.36 -13.62
CA PRO A 375 -6.59 13.01 -13.29
C PRO A 375 -5.55 11.96 -12.89
N ILE A 376 -4.30 12.18 -13.29
CA ILE A 376 -3.19 11.25 -13.01
C ILE A 376 -2.55 11.66 -11.68
N ILE A 377 -2.78 10.82 -10.66
CA ILE A 377 -2.10 10.92 -9.37
C ILE A 377 -0.80 10.12 -9.49
N THR A 378 0.33 10.82 -9.57
CA THR A 378 1.63 10.21 -9.32
C THR A 378 1.78 10.05 -7.80
N ASP A 379 2.19 8.86 -7.35
CA ASP A 379 2.54 8.66 -5.95
C ASP A 379 3.82 9.44 -5.64
N GLY A 380 3.64 10.71 -5.27
CA GLY A 380 4.51 11.41 -4.33
C GLY A 380 3.77 11.48 -3.00
N GLY A 381 4.49 11.46 -1.88
CA GLY A 381 3.91 11.55 -0.53
C GLY A 381 2.92 12.71 -0.45
N THR A 382 1.62 12.40 -0.54
CA THR A 382 0.57 13.40 -0.42
C THR A 382 0.32 13.61 1.07
N THR A 383 0.85 14.73 1.53
CA THR A 383 0.65 15.31 2.84
C THR A 383 -0.82 15.31 3.21
N GLY A 384 -1.14 14.77 4.38
CA GLY A 384 -2.46 14.79 5.00
C GLY A 384 -2.91 16.20 5.42
N THR A 385 -3.07 17.12 4.47
CA THR A 385 -3.82 18.36 4.61
C THR A 385 -4.42 18.69 3.25
N GLY A 386 -5.74 18.80 3.18
CA GLY A 386 -6.46 19.10 1.94
C GLY A 386 -5.93 20.37 1.27
N ASN A 387 -5.25 20.17 0.14
CA ASN A 387 -5.17 21.08 -1.00
C ASN A 387 -4.42 20.35 -2.10
N SER A 388 -5.16 19.51 -2.81
CA SER A 388 -4.70 18.89 -4.04
C SER A 388 -4.40 19.99 -5.06
N ALA A 389 -3.17 20.03 -5.57
CA ALA A 389 -2.90 20.70 -6.84
C ALA A 389 -3.52 19.83 -7.95
N PHE A 390 -4.81 20.04 -8.21
CA PHE A 390 -5.52 19.48 -9.35
C PHE A 390 -5.21 20.31 -10.60
N VAL A 391 -4.65 19.70 -11.63
CA VAL A 391 -4.60 20.29 -12.97
C VAL A 391 -5.77 19.72 -13.76
N VAL A 392 -6.81 20.53 -13.94
CA VAL A 392 -7.93 20.24 -14.84
C VAL A 392 -7.51 20.62 -16.25
N GLY A 393 -7.25 19.63 -17.11
CA GLY A 393 -7.04 19.83 -18.55
C GLY A 393 -8.36 20.13 -19.26
N GLY A 394 -8.80 21.39 -19.22
CA GLY A 394 -9.97 21.87 -19.95
C GLY A 394 -9.60 22.44 -21.32
N ALA A 395 -9.89 21.71 -22.40
CA ALA A 395 -9.92 22.28 -23.74
C ALA A 395 -11.26 23.00 -23.97
N ALA A 396 -11.24 24.34 -23.99
CA ALA A 396 -12.31 25.15 -24.56
C ALA A 396 -11.69 26.18 -25.49
N ALA A 397 -11.70 25.88 -26.78
CA ALA A 397 -11.44 26.85 -27.84
C ALA A 397 -12.78 27.24 -28.48
N VAL A 398 -13.28 28.43 -28.15
CA VAL A 398 -14.20 29.19 -29.02
C VAL A 398 -13.85 30.68 -28.91
N GLY A 399 -13.24 31.19 -29.98
CA GLY A 399 -13.52 32.45 -30.66
C GLY A 399 -13.67 33.77 -29.87
N GLY A 400 -12.65 34.61 -29.97
CA GLY A 400 -12.76 35.99 -30.48
C GLY A 400 -13.46 37.05 -29.63
N VAL A 401 -12.73 38.08 -29.23
CA VAL A 401 -12.81 39.44 -29.79
C VAL A 401 -11.61 40.23 -29.24
N ALA A 402 -10.86 40.84 -30.16
CA ALA A 402 -9.81 41.79 -29.88
C ALA A 402 -10.38 43.11 -29.35
N LEU A 403 -9.68 43.78 -28.43
CA LEU A 403 -9.60 45.25 -28.40
C LEU A 403 -8.34 45.68 -27.64
N ALA A 404 -7.50 46.41 -28.37
CA ALA A 404 -6.27 47.04 -27.91
C ALA A 404 -6.58 48.35 -27.17
N SER A 405 -5.78 48.67 -26.15
CA SER A 405 -5.29 50.04 -25.84
C SER A 405 -4.25 49.91 -24.71
N ALA A 406 -2.96 50.15 -24.97
CA ALA A 406 -2.31 51.47 -24.92
C ALA A 406 -2.46 52.13 -23.53
N GLY A 407 -1.34 52.20 -22.80
CA GLY A 407 -1.32 52.53 -21.38
C GLY A 407 -1.41 54.01 -21.04
N LEU A 408 -1.34 54.29 -19.73
CA LEU A 408 -0.82 55.56 -19.24
C LEU A 408 -0.35 55.44 -17.79
N ARG A 409 0.91 55.82 -17.56
CA ARG A 409 1.44 56.22 -16.26
C ARG A 409 0.74 57.50 -15.81
N ARG A 410 0.27 57.59 -14.56
CA ARG A 410 0.53 58.80 -13.74
C ARG A 410 0.28 58.59 -12.24
N ARG A 411 1.29 58.98 -11.48
CA ARG A 411 1.26 59.34 -10.05
C ARG A 411 0.38 60.58 -9.82
N LEU A 412 -0.21 60.70 -8.62
CA LEU A 412 -0.25 61.87 -7.70
C LEU A 412 -1.20 61.48 -6.54
N ARG A 413 -0.74 61.30 -5.30
CA ARG A 413 -0.50 62.28 -4.19
C ARG A 413 -1.76 62.91 -3.59
N ARG A 414 -1.89 62.73 -2.25
CA ARG A 414 -2.66 63.48 -1.22
C ARG A 414 -4.18 63.28 -1.30
N ARG A 415 -4.93 63.02 -0.23
CA ARG A 415 -4.72 63.12 1.23
C ARG A 415 -5.12 61.84 1.94
#